data_AF-A0A8J2AYE7-F1
#
_entry.id   AF-A0A8J2AYE7-F1
#
_cell.length_a   1.000
_cell.length_b   1.000
_cell.length_c   1.000
_cell.angle_alpha   90.00
_cell.angle_beta   90.00
_cell.angle_gamma   90.00
#
_symmetry.space_group_name_H-M   'P 1'
#
loop_
_entity.id
_entity.type
_entity.pdbx_description
1 polymer ?
#
loop_
_entity_poly.entity_id
_entity_poly.type
_entity_poly.pdbx_seq_one_letter_code
_entity_poly.pdbx_strand_id
1 'polypeptide(L)'
;MRVTIRYDGENALVIRVTLPESKTKEMTARKLVQLFAKQYDKKFATELAVAEHYLKVVGGGSLRDEQLLADHLPAEGGEVNILPNDKSTASSAGGAATSFSAGHAAAANGNSTMPAASDVKSSADPASTKLRISAAVAGPTAGASSSTLTAAEQERKAAQEAGKLRCKNFGCNKYFLESENHDGACRHHKSAPIFHETAKWWSCCPNTKAYDWDEFQKIPGCQWGRHSNVAAKKQVLGGVDLREANAPQRIDDGPMEPRKKLDLLRKGMSVCGVAEDIFDKAWGRCMVKCGGSLDAVVDRMAQACEQALVSVQSDDVNGMD
;
A
#
# COMPACT_ATOMS: atom_id res chain seq x y z
N MET A 1 -13.62 -16.94 -0.42
CA MET A 1 -12.89 -17.93 -1.25
C MET A 1 -11.53 -17.37 -1.70
N ARG A 2 -10.45 -18.15 -1.59
CA ARG A 2 -9.12 -17.76 -2.10
C ARG A 2 -8.85 -18.47 -3.43
N VAL A 3 -8.48 -17.74 -4.47
CA VAL A 3 -8.22 -18.31 -5.80
C VAL A 3 -6.80 -17.96 -6.22
N THR A 4 -6.02 -18.97 -6.57
CA THR A 4 -4.67 -18.76 -7.12
C THR A 4 -4.74 -18.89 -8.62
N ILE A 5 -4.50 -17.79 -9.34
CA ILE A 5 -4.49 -17.73 -10.79
C ILE A 5 -3.04 -17.83 -11.26
N ARG A 6 -2.72 -18.80 -12.11
CA ARG A 6 -1.39 -18.96 -12.73
C ARG A 6 -1.51 -18.78 -14.24
N TYR A 7 -0.57 -18.06 -14.83
CA TYR A 7 -0.39 -17.94 -16.27
C TYR A 7 1.05 -18.30 -16.60
N ASP A 8 1.24 -19.31 -17.45
CA ASP A 8 2.54 -19.86 -17.83
C ASP A 8 2.93 -19.47 -19.28
N GLY A 9 2.38 -18.37 -19.80
CA GLY A 9 2.74 -17.84 -21.12
C GLY A 9 4.09 -17.11 -21.14
N GLU A 10 4.27 -16.18 -22.08
CA GLU A 10 5.55 -15.48 -22.31
C GLU A 10 6.16 -14.85 -21.04
N ASN A 11 5.33 -14.30 -20.15
CA ASN A 11 5.74 -13.91 -18.81
C ASN A 11 4.92 -14.65 -17.76
N ALA A 12 5.57 -15.56 -17.02
CA ALA A 12 4.91 -16.29 -15.96
C ALA A 12 4.40 -15.34 -14.86
N LEU A 13 3.10 -15.41 -14.54
CA LEU A 13 2.49 -14.59 -13.50
C LEU A 13 1.53 -15.42 -12.64
N VAL A 14 1.77 -15.37 -11.34
CA VAL A 14 0.90 -15.98 -10.32
C VAL A 14 0.28 -14.89 -9.46
N ILE A 15 -1.05 -14.86 -9.39
CA ILE A 15 -1.81 -13.91 -8.58
C ILE A 15 -2.71 -14.67 -7.61
N ARG A 16 -2.63 -14.32 -6.32
CA ARG A 16 -3.55 -14.82 -5.29
C ARG A 16 -4.63 -13.79 -5.04
N VAL A 17 -5.85 -14.10 -5.43
CA VAL A 17 -7.01 -13.22 -5.26
C VAL A 17 -7.88 -13.75 -4.12
N THR A 18 -8.21 -12.89 -3.16
CA THR A 18 -9.20 -13.22 -2.12
C THR A 18 -10.53 -12.61 -2.53
N LEU A 19 -11.49 -13.47 -2.87
CA LEU A 19 -12.83 -13.07 -3.31
C LEU A 19 -13.84 -13.26 -2.17
N PRO A 20 -14.68 -12.24 -1.87
CA PRO A 20 -15.78 -12.39 -0.93
C PRO A 20 -16.88 -13.26 -1.52
N GLU A 21 -17.52 -14.10 -0.70
CA GLU A 21 -18.50 -15.12 -1.12
C GLU A 21 -19.74 -14.55 -1.83
N SER A 22 -20.08 -13.28 -1.57
CA SER A 22 -21.15 -12.58 -2.28
C SER A 22 -20.83 -12.38 -3.75
N LYS A 23 -19.57 -12.10 -4.10
CA LYS A 23 -19.13 -11.86 -5.47
C LYS A 23 -18.80 -13.14 -6.23
N THR A 24 -18.48 -14.23 -5.54
CA THR A 24 -18.11 -15.50 -6.20
C THR A 24 -19.28 -16.16 -6.92
N LYS A 25 -20.52 -15.93 -6.46
CA LYS A 25 -21.74 -16.46 -7.09
C LYS A 25 -22.09 -15.79 -8.42
N GLU A 26 -21.69 -14.53 -8.61
CA GLU A 26 -21.99 -13.73 -9.80
C GLU A 26 -20.80 -13.60 -10.77
N MET A 27 -19.67 -14.22 -10.44
CA MET A 27 -18.46 -14.11 -11.25
C MET A 27 -18.37 -15.21 -12.30
N THR A 28 -18.34 -14.78 -13.55
CA THR A 28 -18.08 -15.60 -14.73
C THR A 28 -16.57 -15.78 -14.95
N ALA A 29 -16.17 -16.88 -15.60
CA ALA A 29 -14.80 -17.14 -16.03
C ALA A 29 -14.17 -15.96 -16.79
N ARG A 30 -14.87 -15.39 -17.77
CA ARG A 30 -14.39 -14.25 -18.57
C ARG A 30 -14.04 -13.03 -17.73
N LYS A 31 -14.84 -12.72 -16.71
CA LYS A 31 -14.63 -11.57 -15.81
C LYS A 31 -13.38 -11.77 -14.93
N LEU A 32 -13.08 -13.02 -14.56
CA LEU A 32 -11.85 -13.35 -13.83
C LEU A 32 -10.61 -13.19 -14.72
N VAL A 33 -10.68 -13.63 -15.98
CA VAL A 33 -9.61 -13.43 -16.98
C VAL A 33 -9.39 -11.95 -17.27
N GLN A 34 -10.46 -11.13 -17.37
CA GLN A 34 -10.34 -9.68 -17.52
C GLN A 34 -9.62 -9.01 -16.34
N LEU A 35 -9.92 -9.43 -15.10
CA LEU A 35 -9.24 -8.90 -13.92
C LEU A 35 -7.76 -9.27 -13.91
N PHE A 36 -7.43 -10.48 -14.36
CA PHE A 36 -6.05 -10.92 -14.51
C PHE A 36 -5.31 -10.13 -15.59
N ALA A 37 -5.90 -10.00 -16.79
CA ALA A 37 -5.33 -9.26 -17.91
C ALA A 37 -4.98 -7.81 -17.51
N LYS A 38 -5.91 -7.08 -16.87
CA LYS A 38 -5.63 -5.72 -16.37
C LYS A 38 -4.41 -5.63 -15.44
N GLN A 39 -4.23 -6.63 -14.58
CA GLN A 39 -3.09 -6.66 -13.65
C GLN A 39 -1.79 -7.09 -14.35
N TYR A 40 -1.90 -7.95 -15.37
CA TYR A 40 -0.80 -8.37 -16.23
C TYR A 40 -0.30 -7.20 -17.10
N ASP A 41 -1.21 -6.51 -17.79
CA ASP A 41 -0.90 -5.34 -18.63
C ASP A 41 -0.22 -4.24 -17.81
N LYS A 42 -0.70 -4.00 -16.57
CA LYS A 42 -0.07 -3.04 -15.65
C LYS A 42 1.37 -3.42 -15.27
N LYS A 43 1.67 -4.71 -15.18
CA LYS A 43 2.98 -5.22 -14.73
C LYS A 43 3.99 -5.36 -15.87
N PHE A 44 3.53 -5.75 -17.05
CA PHE A 44 4.39 -6.13 -18.17
C PHE A 44 4.19 -5.27 -19.43
N ALA A 45 3.30 -4.26 -19.39
CA ALA A 45 2.99 -3.36 -20.51
C ALA A 45 2.72 -4.09 -21.85
N THR A 46 2.21 -5.33 -21.76
CA THR A 46 1.95 -6.24 -22.87
C THR A 46 0.49 -6.63 -22.81
N GLU A 47 -0.26 -6.47 -23.90
CA GLU A 47 -1.70 -6.70 -23.93
C GLU A 47 -2.04 -8.18 -24.00
N LEU A 48 -2.66 -8.72 -22.94
CA LEU A 48 -3.13 -10.10 -22.93
C LEU A 48 -4.57 -10.19 -23.50
N ALA A 49 -4.71 -10.79 -24.70
CA ALA A 49 -6.00 -10.91 -25.39
C ALA A 49 -6.99 -11.83 -24.63
N VAL A 50 -7.90 -11.23 -23.86
CA VAL A 50 -8.89 -11.94 -23.01
C VAL A 50 -9.73 -12.96 -23.79
N ALA A 51 -10.06 -12.68 -25.05
CA ALA A 51 -10.90 -13.54 -25.89
C ALA A 51 -10.19 -14.83 -26.35
N GLU A 52 -8.86 -14.86 -26.29
CA GLU A 52 -8.06 -16.00 -26.71
C GLU A 52 -7.59 -16.85 -25.53
N HIS A 53 -8.10 -16.60 -24.31
CA HIS A 53 -7.67 -17.31 -23.11
C HIS A 53 -8.85 -17.90 -22.32
N TYR A 54 -8.72 -19.15 -21.89
CA TYR A 54 -9.70 -19.82 -21.03
C TYR A 54 -9.10 -20.24 -19.69
N LEU A 55 -9.97 -20.52 -18.71
CA LEU A 55 -9.56 -20.95 -17.37
C LEU A 55 -9.60 -22.46 -17.26
N LYS A 56 -8.55 -23.08 -16.75
CA LYS A 56 -8.49 -24.50 -16.41
C LYS A 56 -8.35 -24.65 -14.91
N VAL A 57 -9.32 -25.26 -14.25
CA VAL A 57 -9.24 -25.53 -12.81
C VAL A 57 -8.30 -26.71 -12.58
N VAL A 58 -7.35 -26.59 -11.66
CA VAL A 58 -6.45 -27.68 -11.30
C VAL A 58 -7.26 -28.76 -10.58
N GLY A 59 -7.33 -29.96 -11.17
CA GLY A 59 -8.16 -31.06 -10.69
C GLY A 59 -9.64 -30.97 -11.12
N GLY A 60 -9.99 -30.03 -12.00
CA GLY A 60 -11.35 -29.83 -12.52
C GLY A 60 -11.42 -29.69 -14.04
N GLY A 61 -12.56 -29.21 -14.53
CA GLY A 61 -12.82 -28.95 -15.94
C GLY A 61 -12.20 -27.64 -16.46
N SER A 62 -12.31 -27.44 -17.78
CA SER A 62 -11.99 -26.16 -18.41
C SER A 62 -13.23 -25.28 -18.44
N LEU A 63 -13.13 -24.06 -17.93
CA LEU A 63 -14.18 -23.05 -17.96
C LEU A 63 -13.94 -22.08 -19.11
N ARG A 64 -14.98 -21.90 -19.92
CA ARG A 64 -15.00 -20.97 -21.05
C ARG A 64 -16.11 -19.94 -20.86
N ASP A 65 -15.85 -18.73 -21.35
CA ASP A 65 -16.85 -17.66 -21.49
C ASP A 65 -17.62 -17.30 -20.19
N GLU A 66 -18.95 -17.50 -20.21
CA GLU A 66 -19.90 -17.07 -19.18
C GLU A 66 -20.14 -18.11 -18.07
N GLN A 67 -19.38 -19.20 -18.05
CA GLN A 67 -19.52 -20.21 -16.99
C GLN A 67 -19.20 -19.63 -15.61
N LEU A 68 -20.07 -19.92 -14.65
CA LEU A 68 -19.97 -19.41 -13.28
C LEU A 68 -18.84 -20.11 -12.53
N LEU A 69 -18.06 -19.32 -11.80
CA LEU A 69 -16.93 -19.83 -11.02
C LEU A 69 -17.41 -20.68 -9.83
N ALA A 70 -18.61 -20.42 -9.32
CA ALA A 70 -19.18 -21.09 -8.15
C ALA A 70 -19.47 -22.58 -8.36
N ASP A 71 -19.75 -23.00 -9.59
CA ASP A 71 -20.15 -24.39 -9.90
C ASP A 71 -18.94 -25.32 -10.08
N HIS A 72 -17.76 -24.76 -10.33
CA HIS A 72 -16.56 -25.51 -10.69
C HIS A 72 -15.37 -25.32 -9.74
N LEU A 73 -15.47 -24.39 -8.78
CA LEU A 73 -14.42 -24.16 -7.80
C LEU A 73 -14.86 -24.69 -6.41
N PRO A 74 -14.01 -25.45 -5.70
CA PRO A 74 -14.34 -25.90 -4.36
C PRO A 74 -14.49 -24.73 -3.36
N ALA A 75 -15.36 -24.90 -2.36
CA ALA A 75 -15.72 -23.87 -1.39
C ALA A 75 -14.52 -23.29 -0.61
N GLU A 76 -13.46 -24.07 -0.43
CA GLU A 76 -12.23 -23.66 0.27
C GLU A 76 -11.29 -22.80 -0.59
N GLY A 77 -11.56 -22.70 -1.89
CA GLY A 77 -10.67 -22.06 -2.86
C GLY A 77 -9.92 -23.07 -3.73
N GLY A 78 -9.48 -22.62 -4.91
CA GLY A 78 -8.87 -23.50 -5.91
C GLY A 78 -7.76 -22.81 -6.69
N GLU A 79 -6.92 -23.61 -7.33
CA GLU A 79 -5.92 -23.13 -8.29
C GLU A 79 -6.52 -23.19 -9.71
N VAL A 80 -6.33 -22.11 -10.47
CA VAL A 80 -6.77 -22.00 -11.86
C VAL A 80 -5.62 -21.55 -12.74
N ASN A 81 -5.48 -22.18 -13.90
CA ASN A 81 -4.48 -21.83 -14.90
C ASN A 81 -5.17 -21.12 -16.07
N ILE A 82 -4.58 -20.04 -16.56
CA ILE A 82 -5.01 -19.37 -17.79
C ILE A 82 -4.21 -19.97 -18.94
N LEU A 83 -4.91 -20.51 -19.95
CA LEU A 83 -4.29 -21.09 -21.15
C LEU A 83 -4.84 -20.45 -22.43
N PRO A 84 -4.02 -20.33 -23.49
CA PRO A 84 -4.49 -19.87 -24.80
C PRO A 84 -5.45 -20.87 -25.45
N ASN A 85 -6.40 -20.36 -26.20
CA ASN A 85 -7.42 -21.10 -26.93
C ASN A 85 -6.86 -21.43 -28.32
N ASP A 86 -6.46 -22.68 -28.56
CA ASP A 86 -5.93 -23.10 -29.85
C ASP A 86 -6.97 -22.87 -30.95
N LYS A 87 -6.68 -21.95 -31.89
CA LYS A 87 -7.45 -21.81 -33.13
C LYS A 87 -7.11 -22.98 -34.06
N SER A 88 -7.79 -24.13 -33.95
CA SER A 88 -8.07 -25.04 -35.09
C SER A 88 -9.00 -26.23 -34.73
N THR A 89 -10.16 -26.25 -35.41
CA THR A 89 -10.93 -27.40 -35.95
C THR A 89 -10.96 -28.79 -35.27
N ALA A 90 -12.18 -29.17 -34.84
CA ALA A 90 -12.94 -30.41 -35.12
C ALA A 90 -12.42 -31.84 -34.75
N SER A 91 -13.30 -32.57 -34.05
CA SER A 91 -13.68 -34.00 -34.21
C SER A 91 -12.74 -35.16 -33.82
N SER A 92 -13.32 -35.99 -32.94
CA SER A 92 -13.36 -37.47 -32.95
C SER A 92 -12.18 -38.33 -32.46
N ALA A 93 -12.59 -39.35 -31.68
CA ALA A 93 -11.94 -40.63 -31.39
C ALA A 93 -10.57 -40.56 -30.67
N GLY A 94 -10.27 -41.33 -29.63
CA GLY A 94 -10.79 -42.62 -29.23
C GLY A 94 -9.56 -43.46 -28.85
N GLY A 95 -9.57 -44.00 -27.62
CA GLY A 95 -8.82 -45.20 -27.27
C GLY A 95 -7.31 -45.08 -27.04
N ALA A 96 -6.94 -45.47 -25.83
CA ALA A 96 -6.03 -46.58 -25.53
C ALA A 96 -4.82 -46.22 -24.67
N ALA A 97 -4.80 -46.89 -23.52
CA ALA A 97 -3.70 -46.97 -22.58
C ALA A 97 -2.47 -47.63 -23.19
N THR A 98 -1.29 -47.19 -22.78
CA THR A 98 -0.14 -48.08 -22.53
C THR A 98 0.70 -47.55 -21.38
N SER A 99 0.70 -48.33 -20.31
CA SER A 99 1.76 -48.44 -19.30
C SER A 99 3.13 -48.66 -19.94
N PHE A 100 4.21 -48.16 -19.32
CA PHE A 100 5.44 -48.94 -19.07
C PHE A 100 6.28 -48.31 -17.95
N SER A 101 6.82 -49.19 -17.13
CA SER A 101 7.55 -48.93 -15.89
C SER A 101 9.08 -48.94 -16.09
N ALA A 102 9.76 -48.33 -15.12
CA ALA A 102 11.01 -48.76 -14.45
C ALA A 102 12.39 -48.59 -15.11
N GLY A 103 13.37 -48.20 -14.25
CA GLY A 103 14.82 -48.46 -14.38
C GLY A 103 15.69 -47.23 -14.11
N HIS A 104 16.03 -46.88 -12.86
CA HIS A 104 17.16 -47.32 -12.01
C HIS A 104 18.53 -46.64 -12.22
N ALA A 105 19.15 -46.30 -11.07
CA ALA A 105 20.58 -46.07 -10.77
C ALA A 105 21.22 -44.72 -11.18
N ALA A 106 22.20 -44.13 -10.48
CA ALA A 106 22.71 -44.21 -9.10
C ALA A 106 23.77 -43.11 -8.93
N ALA A 107 23.95 -42.68 -7.67
CA ALA A 107 25.21 -42.24 -7.04
C ALA A 107 25.81 -40.84 -7.30
N ALA A 108 26.12 -40.23 -6.14
CA ALA A 108 27.39 -39.61 -5.73
C ALA A 108 27.53 -38.07 -5.75
N ASN A 109 27.37 -37.52 -4.53
CA ASN A 109 28.43 -36.91 -3.70
C ASN A 109 28.94 -35.49 -4.01
N GLY A 110 29.11 -34.70 -2.94
CA GLY A 110 29.83 -33.42 -2.97
C GLY A 110 29.37 -32.37 -1.95
N ASN A 111 29.41 -32.69 -0.65
CA ASN A 111 29.34 -31.70 0.43
C ASN A 111 30.75 -31.10 0.66
N SER A 112 30.84 -29.79 0.91
CA SER A 112 32.09 -29.13 1.36
C SER A 112 31.80 -28.22 2.56
N THR A 113 32.22 -28.76 3.69
CA THR A 113 32.59 -28.18 4.99
C THR A 113 33.51 -26.95 4.87
N MET A 114 33.56 -26.11 5.92
CA MET A 114 34.78 -25.56 6.58
C MET A 114 34.38 -24.62 7.74
N PRO A 115 35.24 -24.35 8.75
CA PRO A 115 34.92 -24.67 10.15
C PRO A 115 35.17 -23.53 11.17
N ALA A 116 35.08 -23.91 12.46
CA ALA A 116 35.23 -23.12 13.69
C ALA A 116 36.67 -23.06 14.25
N ALA A 117 36.88 -22.11 15.19
CA ALA A 117 37.87 -22.13 16.30
C ALA A 117 37.44 -21.05 17.34
N SER A 118 37.07 -21.33 18.61
CA SER A 118 37.87 -21.54 19.87
C SER A 118 38.87 -20.40 20.17
N ASP A 119 39.14 -19.86 21.37
CA ASP A 119 38.75 -19.98 22.79
C ASP A 119 39.51 -18.81 23.51
N VAL A 120 39.05 -18.28 24.67
CA VAL A 120 39.87 -17.98 25.89
C VAL A 120 39.08 -17.25 27.00
N LYS A 121 39.60 -17.40 28.23
CA LYS A 121 39.01 -17.39 29.59
C LYS A 121 39.43 -16.17 30.44
N SER A 122 38.68 -15.88 31.53
CA SER A 122 39.10 -15.38 32.89
C SER A 122 38.20 -14.21 33.39
N SER A 123 37.32 -14.39 34.39
CA SER A 123 37.47 -14.34 35.87
C SER A 123 37.66 -12.94 36.51
N ALA A 124 36.72 -12.54 37.39
CA ALA A 124 36.89 -12.01 38.77
C ALA A 124 35.95 -10.84 39.14
N ASP A 125 35.22 -11.04 40.23
CA ASP A 125 34.49 -10.09 41.09
C ASP A 125 35.47 -9.30 42.02
N PRO A 126 35.13 -8.14 42.64
CA PRO A 126 34.36 -8.14 43.91
C PRO A 126 33.41 -6.95 44.22
N ALA A 127 32.24 -7.32 44.74
CA ALA A 127 31.58 -6.87 45.99
C ALA A 127 31.37 -5.37 46.37
N SER A 128 30.11 -5.02 46.64
CA SER A 128 29.66 -4.43 47.94
C SER A 128 28.13 -4.51 48.10
N THR A 129 27.66 -5.34 49.04
CA THR A 129 27.08 -4.93 50.36
C THR A 129 25.56 -4.66 50.30
N LYS A 130 24.71 -5.67 50.53
CA LYS A 130 24.10 -6.10 51.81
C LYS A 130 22.98 -5.15 52.31
N LEU A 131 21.72 -5.58 52.22
CA LEU A 131 20.91 -5.84 53.42
C LEU A 131 19.65 -6.65 53.09
N ARG A 132 19.48 -7.73 53.84
CA ARG A 132 18.29 -8.57 53.91
C ARG A 132 17.31 -7.96 54.91
N ILE A 133 16.03 -7.93 54.57
CA ILE A 133 14.93 -8.06 55.54
C ILE A 133 13.97 -9.10 54.97
N SER A 134 13.85 -10.21 55.70
CA SER A 134 12.88 -11.27 55.45
C SER A 134 11.51 -10.83 55.94
N ALA A 135 10.49 -10.98 55.10
CA ALA A 135 9.11 -11.11 55.54
C ALA A 135 8.39 -12.10 54.61
N ALA A 136 8.16 -13.31 55.13
CA ALA A 136 7.30 -14.29 54.51
C ALA A 136 5.85 -13.83 54.64
N VAL A 137 5.15 -13.63 53.52
CA VAL A 137 3.69 -13.67 53.47
C VAL A 137 3.28 -14.41 52.20
N ALA A 138 2.27 -15.26 52.34
CA ALA A 138 1.75 -16.16 51.34
C ALA A 138 1.35 -15.45 50.03
N GLY A 139 1.63 -16.10 48.90
CA GLY A 139 1.14 -15.65 47.59
C GLY A 139 -0.37 -15.83 47.45
N PRO A 140 -1.03 -14.99 46.64
CA PRO A 140 -2.26 -15.37 45.97
C PRO A 140 -1.98 -15.72 44.51
N THR A 141 -2.55 -16.86 44.15
CA THR A 141 -2.73 -17.42 42.83
C THR A 141 -3.24 -16.42 41.80
N ALA A 142 -2.76 -16.60 40.57
CA ALA A 142 -3.36 -16.09 39.35
C ALA A 142 -4.89 -16.29 39.35
N GLY A 143 -5.61 -15.18 39.26
CA GLY A 143 -7.05 -15.14 39.09
C GLY A 143 -7.38 -13.95 38.18
N ALA A 144 -7.73 -14.26 36.94
CA ALA A 144 -8.24 -13.29 35.99
C ALA A 144 -9.51 -12.65 36.56
N SER A 145 -9.44 -11.37 36.94
CA SER A 145 -10.62 -10.56 37.21
C SER A 145 -11.28 -10.16 35.89
N SER A 146 -11.83 -11.14 35.18
CA SER A 146 -12.93 -10.90 34.24
C SER A 146 -14.17 -10.73 35.10
N SER A 147 -14.73 -9.52 35.12
CA SER A 147 -15.96 -9.22 35.85
C SER A 147 -17.11 -10.04 35.26
N THR A 148 -17.48 -11.15 35.91
CA THR A 148 -18.67 -11.93 35.56
C THR A 148 -19.91 -11.14 35.96
N LEU A 149 -20.35 -10.24 35.08
CA LEU A 149 -21.65 -9.57 35.20
C LEU A 149 -22.76 -10.59 34.95
N THR A 150 -23.81 -10.55 35.77
CA THR A 150 -24.98 -11.43 35.61
C THR A 150 -25.69 -11.13 34.28
N ALA A 151 -26.37 -12.11 33.70
CA ALA A 151 -27.13 -11.93 32.46
C ALA A 151 -28.15 -10.76 32.57
N ALA A 152 -28.76 -10.58 33.74
CA ALA A 152 -29.67 -9.47 34.03
C ALA A 152 -28.96 -8.09 34.01
N GLU A 153 -27.70 -8.00 34.44
CA GLU A 153 -26.90 -6.78 34.39
C GLU A 153 -26.49 -6.43 32.96
N GLN A 154 -26.19 -7.45 32.15
CA GLN A 154 -25.86 -7.31 30.73
C GLN A 154 -27.09 -6.87 29.92
N GLU A 155 -28.27 -7.42 30.19
CA GLU A 155 -29.54 -7.00 29.59
C GLU A 155 -29.91 -5.55 29.95
N ARG A 156 -29.70 -5.16 31.22
CA ARG A 156 -29.94 -3.78 31.67
C ARG A 156 -28.99 -2.77 31.01
N LYS A 157 -27.72 -3.17 30.81
CA LYS A 157 -26.71 -2.36 30.12
C LYS A 157 -26.99 -2.25 28.61
N ALA A 158 -27.42 -3.35 27.98
CA ALA A 158 -27.85 -3.35 26.57
C ALA A 158 -29.10 -2.49 26.34
N ALA A 159 -30.08 -2.55 27.25
CA ALA A 159 -31.26 -1.68 27.21
C ALA A 159 -30.90 -0.20 27.41
N GLN A 160 -29.90 0.10 28.23
CA GLN A 160 -29.39 1.47 28.43
C GLN A 160 -28.57 1.99 27.23
N GLU A 161 -28.09 1.12 26.35
CA GLU A 161 -27.40 1.47 25.09
C GLU A 161 -28.37 1.64 23.90
N ALA A 162 -29.62 1.22 24.02
CA ALA A 162 -30.65 1.44 23.01
C ALA A 162 -30.97 2.94 22.89
N GLY A 163 -30.56 3.55 21.77
CA GLY A 163 -30.76 4.98 21.49
C GLY A 163 -29.56 5.89 21.81
N LYS A 164 -28.44 5.34 22.31
CA LYS A 164 -27.20 6.11 22.56
C LYS A 164 -26.23 6.01 21.38
N LEU A 165 -25.59 7.13 21.06
CA LEU A 165 -24.56 7.20 20.02
C LEU A 165 -23.21 6.78 20.61
N ARG A 166 -22.40 6.06 19.85
CA ARG A 166 -21.03 5.71 20.27
C ARG A 166 -20.06 6.84 19.89
N CYS A 167 -19.30 7.32 20.86
CA CYS A 167 -18.23 8.29 20.64
C CYS A 167 -17.09 7.66 19.84
N LYS A 168 -16.65 8.36 18.77
CA LYS A 168 -15.56 7.96 17.89
C LYS A 168 -14.28 8.79 18.07
N ASN A 169 -14.24 9.66 19.08
CA ASN A 169 -13.00 10.32 19.48
C ASN A 169 -12.00 9.29 20.02
N PHE A 170 -10.71 9.51 19.74
CA PHE A 170 -9.64 8.59 20.13
C PHE A 170 -9.62 8.31 21.64
N GLY A 171 -9.69 7.04 22.02
CA GLY A 171 -9.61 6.61 23.43
C GLY A 171 -10.87 6.82 24.28
N CYS A 172 -11.97 7.38 23.73
CA CYS A 172 -13.19 7.57 24.51
C CYS A 172 -14.08 6.31 24.50
N ASN A 173 -14.55 5.87 23.32
CA ASN A 173 -15.41 4.70 23.11
C ASN A 173 -16.70 4.62 23.97
N LYS A 174 -17.08 5.68 24.69
CA LYS A 174 -18.30 5.73 25.51
C LYS A 174 -19.54 5.95 24.64
N TYR A 175 -20.68 5.44 25.11
CA TYR A 175 -21.98 5.79 24.56
C TYR A 175 -22.52 7.06 25.22
N PHE A 176 -23.08 7.96 24.43
CA PHE A 176 -23.58 9.25 24.88
C PHE A 176 -24.91 9.59 24.18
N LEU A 177 -25.67 10.48 24.80
CA LEU A 177 -26.85 11.12 24.21
C LEU A 177 -26.45 12.53 23.77
N GLU A 178 -26.94 12.99 22.62
CA GLU A 178 -26.65 14.35 22.15
C GLU A 178 -27.19 15.41 23.12
N SER A 179 -28.27 15.11 23.84
CA SER A 179 -28.85 15.99 24.87
C SER A 179 -27.95 16.21 26.09
N GLU A 180 -27.04 15.28 26.39
CA GLU A 180 -26.12 15.32 27.54
C GLU A 180 -24.69 15.73 27.11
N ASN A 181 -24.51 16.11 25.83
CA ASN A 181 -23.20 16.37 25.23
C ASN A 181 -22.73 17.82 25.45
N HIS A 182 -22.02 18.08 26.55
CA HIS A 182 -21.35 19.37 26.81
C HIS A 182 -19.84 19.34 26.50
N ASP A 183 -19.19 20.51 26.40
CA ASP A 183 -17.75 20.63 26.07
C ASP A 183 -16.78 19.93 27.04
N GLY A 184 -17.24 19.55 28.24
CA GLY A 184 -16.47 18.76 29.20
C GLY A 184 -16.83 17.27 29.27
N ALA A 185 -17.63 16.73 28.36
CA ALA A 185 -18.20 15.37 28.52
C ALA A 185 -17.22 14.28 28.09
N CYS A 186 -16.46 14.56 27.05
CA CYS A 186 -15.60 13.59 26.39
C CYS A 186 -14.14 13.80 26.75
N ARG A 187 -13.60 12.93 27.61
CA ARG A 187 -12.16 12.78 27.79
C ARG A 187 -11.57 11.90 26.68
N HIS A 188 -10.76 12.48 25.80
CA HIS A 188 -10.23 11.81 24.61
C HIS A 188 -8.80 12.27 24.28
N HIS A 189 -8.17 11.56 23.34
CA HIS A 189 -6.86 11.91 22.78
C HIS A 189 -7.03 12.76 21.52
N LYS A 190 -6.21 13.80 21.38
CA LYS A 190 -6.26 14.71 20.23
C LYS A 190 -5.70 14.07 18.96
N SER A 191 -4.65 13.25 19.13
CA SER A 191 -3.84 12.72 18.03
C SER A 191 -3.96 11.21 17.92
N ALA A 192 -3.57 10.68 16.75
CA ALA A 192 -3.58 9.26 16.46
C ALA A 192 -2.61 8.46 17.37
N PRO A 193 -2.83 7.14 17.52
CA PRO A 193 -1.91 6.28 18.25
C PRO A 193 -0.64 6.01 17.43
N ILE A 194 0.49 5.83 18.12
CA ILE A 194 1.79 5.47 17.56
C ILE A 194 2.20 4.11 18.13
N PHE A 195 2.68 3.23 17.24
CA PHE A 195 3.21 1.92 17.57
C PHE A 195 4.65 1.82 17.07
N HIS A 196 5.62 1.65 17.97
CA HIS A 196 7.05 1.55 17.63
C HIS A 196 7.75 0.61 18.61
N GLU A 197 8.61 -0.28 18.13
CA GLU A 197 9.44 -1.18 18.97
C GLU A 197 8.64 -1.83 20.12
N THR A 198 7.46 -2.39 19.80
CA THR A 198 6.48 -3.00 20.74
C THR A 198 5.76 -2.05 21.70
N ALA A 199 6.26 -0.83 21.90
CA ALA A 199 5.61 0.21 22.66
C ALA A 199 4.45 0.86 21.89
N LYS A 200 3.39 1.18 22.61
CA LYS A 200 2.13 1.73 22.10
C LYS A 200 1.80 2.97 22.92
N TRP A 201 1.57 4.10 22.25
CA TRP A 201 1.22 5.34 22.94
C TRP A 201 0.39 6.25 22.05
N TRP A 202 -0.10 7.35 22.60
CA TRP A 202 -0.83 8.36 21.84
C TRP A 202 0.13 9.47 21.43
N SER A 203 0.06 9.96 20.19
CA SER A 203 0.95 11.04 19.72
C SER A 203 0.86 12.31 20.59
N CYS A 204 -0.30 12.58 21.20
CA CYS A 204 -0.47 13.68 22.15
C CYS A 204 0.04 13.38 23.57
N CYS A 205 0.41 12.13 23.88
CA CYS A 205 0.89 11.69 25.19
C CYS A 205 2.10 10.74 25.05
N PRO A 206 3.29 11.27 24.68
CA PRO A 206 4.49 10.45 24.46
C PRO A 206 5.05 9.79 25.73
N ASN A 207 4.72 10.33 26.91
CA ASN A 207 5.24 9.83 28.19
C ASN A 207 4.45 8.63 28.72
N THR A 208 3.19 8.43 28.29
CA THR A 208 2.37 7.28 28.68
C THR A 208 2.47 6.20 27.63
N LYS A 209 3.52 5.38 27.72
CA LYS A 209 3.74 4.24 26.85
C LYS A 209 3.23 2.97 27.53
N ALA A 210 2.51 2.16 26.77
CA ALA A 210 2.07 0.84 27.18
C ALA A 210 2.74 -0.20 26.28
N TYR A 211 3.10 -1.35 26.84
CA TYR A 211 3.66 -2.46 26.06
C TYR A 211 2.60 -3.49 25.70
N ASP A 212 1.54 -3.58 26.49
CA ASP A 212 0.39 -4.44 26.21
C ASP A 212 -0.78 -3.67 25.60
N TRP A 213 -1.63 -4.36 24.84
CA TRP A 213 -2.80 -3.76 24.19
C TRP A 213 -3.84 -3.27 25.20
N ASP A 214 -4.11 -4.06 26.24
CA ASP A 214 -5.10 -3.73 27.26
C ASP A 214 -4.70 -2.52 28.09
N GLU A 215 -3.40 -2.38 28.37
CA GLU A 215 -2.85 -1.21 29.06
C GLU A 215 -2.96 0.04 28.17
N PHE A 216 -2.66 -0.09 26.86
CA PHE A 216 -2.82 0.98 25.89
C PHE A 216 -4.28 1.50 25.80
N GLN A 217 -5.27 0.59 25.80
CA GLN A 217 -6.69 0.95 25.78
C GLN A 217 -7.15 1.66 27.06
N LYS A 218 -6.48 1.43 28.19
CA LYS A 218 -6.78 2.07 29.48
C LYS A 218 -6.13 3.45 29.63
N ILE A 219 -5.23 3.87 28.74
CA ILE A 219 -4.59 5.19 28.80
C ILE A 219 -5.68 6.27 28.68
N PRO A 220 -5.90 7.08 29.74
CA PRO A 220 -6.98 8.03 29.75
C PRO A 220 -6.69 9.19 28.77
N GLY A 221 -7.72 9.71 28.13
CA GLY A 221 -7.61 10.86 27.23
C GLY A 221 -6.94 12.08 27.91
N CYS A 222 -6.13 12.82 27.16
CA CYS A 222 -5.47 14.02 27.67
C CYS A 222 -6.29 15.32 27.52
N GLN A 223 -7.34 15.31 26.69
CA GLN A 223 -8.14 16.49 26.39
C GLN A 223 -9.62 16.26 26.71
N TRP A 224 -10.29 17.33 27.14
CA TRP A 224 -11.74 17.39 27.31
C TRP A 224 -12.37 18.07 26.09
N GLY A 225 -13.53 17.58 25.67
CA GLY A 225 -14.30 18.13 24.55
C GLY A 225 -15.71 17.54 24.51
N ARG A 226 -16.42 17.80 23.40
CA ARG A 226 -17.70 17.15 23.10
C ARG A 226 -17.49 15.76 22.54
N HIS A 227 -18.43 14.86 22.81
CA HIS A 227 -18.51 13.58 22.12
C HIS A 227 -18.84 13.80 20.65
N SER A 228 -18.28 12.96 19.78
CA SER A 228 -18.56 12.97 18.34
C SER A 228 -18.91 11.57 17.87
N ASN A 229 -19.96 11.43 17.08
CA ASN A 229 -20.34 10.19 16.39
C ASN A 229 -19.68 10.07 14.99
N VAL A 230 -18.99 11.13 14.55
CA VAL A 230 -18.23 11.18 13.30
C VAL A 230 -16.83 10.66 13.56
N ALA A 231 -16.38 9.70 12.76
CA ALA A 231 -15.01 9.23 12.87
C ALA A 231 -14.07 10.36 12.45
N ALA A 232 -13.11 10.71 13.30
CA ALA A 232 -12.02 11.58 12.88
C ALA A 232 -11.37 10.96 11.62
N LYS A 233 -11.07 11.80 10.61
CA LYS A 233 -10.40 11.36 9.38
C LYS A 233 -9.16 10.56 9.79
N LYS A 234 -9.15 9.26 9.47
CA LYS A 234 -8.08 8.35 9.86
C LYS A 234 -6.78 8.80 9.20
N GLN A 235 -5.97 9.53 9.95
CA GLN A 235 -4.58 9.82 9.60
C GLN A 235 -3.75 8.82 10.41
N VAL A 236 -3.74 7.56 9.97
CA VAL A 236 -2.97 6.52 10.66
C VAL A 236 -1.50 6.74 10.33
N LEU A 237 -0.74 7.27 11.29
CA LEU A 237 0.72 7.37 11.20
C LEU A 237 1.32 5.96 11.42
N GLY A 238 1.12 5.08 10.42
CA GLY A 238 1.49 3.66 10.54
C GLY A 238 0.95 2.73 9.46
N GLY A 239 0.26 3.24 8.43
CA GLY A 239 -0.21 2.40 7.33
C GLY A 239 -0.74 3.23 6.16
N VAL A 240 0.11 3.41 5.15
CA VAL A 240 -0.19 3.84 3.77
C VAL A 240 -0.69 5.28 3.54
N ASP A 241 -1.56 5.86 4.39
CA ASP A 241 -2.30 7.08 4.00
C ASP A 241 -1.53 8.41 4.14
N LEU A 242 -0.47 8.47 4.96
CA LEU A 242 0.33 9.70 5.17
C LEU A 242 1.62 9.74 4.36
N ARG A 243 2.00 8.62 3.73
CA ARG A 243 3.26 8.52 2.98
C ARG A 243 3.20 9.32 1.69
N GLU A 244 2.03 9.48 1.08
CA GLU A 244 1.86 10.22 -0.17
C GLU A 244 1.96 11.74 0.07
N ALA A 245 1.27 12.25 1.10
CA ALA A 245 1.32 13.67 1.48
C ALA A 245 2.67 14.10 2.05
N ASN A 246 3.40 13.19 2.70
CA ASN A 246 4.73 13.43 3.26
C ASN A 246 5.82 12.68 2.48
N ALA A 247 5.55 12.29 1.23
CA ALA A 247 6.55 11.67 0.39
C ALA A 247 7.66 12.70 0.16
N PRO A 248 8.94 12.35 0.33
CA PRO A 248 10.01 13.19 -0.15
C PRO A 248 9.80 13.40 -1.65
N GLN A 249 9.52 14.63 -2.04
CA GLN A 249 9.41 14.99 -3.45
C GLN A 249 10.77 14.72 -4.10
N ARG A 250 10.77 14.16 -5.32
CA ARG A 250 12.02 14.04 -6.07
C ARG A 250 12.54 15.45 -6.31
N ILE A 251 13.84 15.65 -6.13
CA ILE A 251 14.52 16.94 -6.32
C ILE A 251 14.28 17.51 -7.73
N ASP A 252 13.96 16.64 -8.70
CA ASP A 252 13.62 16.99 -10.08
C ASP A 252 12.24 17.66 -10.26
N ASP A 253 11.29 17.42 -9.34
CA ASP A 253 9.89 17.87 -9.41
C ASP A 253 9.64 19.21 -8.68
N GLY A 254 10.70 19.79 -8.09
CA GLY A 254 10.64 21.11 -7.47
C GLY A 254 10.48 22.24 -8.49
N PRO A 255 10.07 23.45 -8.05
CA PRO A 255 10.04 24.63 -8.91
C PRO A 255 11.40 24.81 -9.60
N MET A 256 11.42 24.69 -10.93
CA MET A 256 12.67 24.68 -11.68
C MET A 256 13.38 26.03 -11.53
N GLU A 257 14.63 26.00 -11.05
CA GLU A 257 15.47 27.20 -10.94
C GLU A 257 15.58 27.92 -12.30
N PRO A 258 15.57 29.26 -12.31
CA PRO A 258 15.53 30.05 -13.54
C PRO A 258 16.77 29.81 -14.43
N ARG A 259 17.93 29.47 -13.85
CA ARG A 259 19.12 29.07 -14.62
C ARG A 259 18.88 27.81 -15.45
N LYS A 260 18.27 26.79 -14.83
CA LYS A 260 18.01 25.50 -15.47
C LYS A 260 17.00 25.63 -16.62
N LYS A 261 15.97 26.48 -16.47
CA LYS A 261 15.01 26.79 -17.55
C LYS A 261 15.71 27.36 -18.79
N LEU A 262 16.70 28.19 -18.53
CA LEU A 262 17.41 28.95 -19.52
C LEU A 262 18.49 28.12 -20.23
N ASP A 263 19.18 27.23 -19.52
CA ASP A 263 20.04 26.21 -20.12
C ASP A 263 19.25 25.22 -20.99
N LEU A 264 18.04 24.85 -20.56
CA LEU A 264 17.12 24.04 -21.36
C LEU A 264 16.71 24.76 -22.65
N LEU A 265 16.41 26.07 -22.56
CA LEU A 265 16.09 26.89 -23.74
C LEU A 265 17.29 26.95 -24.71
N ARG A 266 18.49 27.20 -24.21
CA ARG A 266 19.74 27.18 -25.01
C ARG A 266 19.89 25.86 -25.76
N LYS A 267 19.73 24.73 -25.05
CA LYS A 267 19.83 23.39 -25.62
C LYS A 267 18.74 23.14 -26.66
N GLY A 268 17.50 23.57 -26.40
CA GLY A 268 16.39 23.47 -27.35
C GLY A 268 16.64 24.25 -28.64
N MET A 269 17.09 25.51 -28.52
CA MET A 269 17.41 26.35 -29.68
C MET A 269 18.59 25.80 -30.48
N SER A 270 19.60 25.23 -29.81
CA SER A 270 20.74 24.54 -30.45
C SER A 270 20.27 23.32 -31.26
N VAL A 271 19.34 22.52 -30.71
CA VAL A 271 18.71 21.40 -31.45
C VAL A 271 17.91 21.88 -32.67
N CYS A 272 17.28 23.05 -32.59
CA CYS A 272 16.60 23.69 -33.73
C CYS A 272 17.55 24.33 -34.75
N GLY A 273 18.87 24.23 -34.55
CA GLY A 273 19.89 24.76 -35.47
C GLY A 273 20.26 26.22 -35.25
N VAL A 274 19.83 26.85 -34.15
CA VAL A 274 20.27 28.20 -33.78
C VAL A 274 21.65 28.13 -33.12
N ALA A 275 22.59 28.92 -33.61
CA ALA A 275 23.94 28.94 -33.04
C ALA A 275 23.94 29.44 -31.58
N GLU A 276 24.70 28.75 -30.72
CA GLU A 276 24.72 29.04 -29.28
C GLU A 276 25.24 30.45 -28.94
N ASP A 277 26.11 31.01 -29.78
CA ASP A 277 26.66 32.35 -29.58
C ASP A 277 25.61 33.45 -29.75
N ILE A 278 24.59 33.21 -30.59
CA ILE A 278 23.44 34.11 -30.76
C ILE A 278 22.62 34.13 -29.47
N PHE A 279 22.40 32.96 -28.87
CA PHE A 279 21.70 32.85 -27.60
C PHE A 279 22.45 33.58 -26.48
N ASP A 280 23.76 33.38 -26.34
CA ASP A 280 24.58 34.04 -25.30
C ASP A 280 24.60 35.57 -25.43
N LYS A 281 24.65 36.09 -26.67
CA LYS A 281 24.57 37.53 -26.93
C LYS A 281 23.21 38.10 -26.55
N ALA A 282 22.12 37.40 -26.89
CA ALA A 282 20.76 37.81 -26.57
C ALA A 282 20.50 37.76 -25.06
N TRP A 283 20.96 36.69 -24.41
CA TRP A 283 20.98 36.53 -22.96
C TRP A 283 21.68 37.67 -22.25
N GLY A 284 22.95 37.92 -22.58
CA GLY A 284 23.77 38.92 -21.89
C GLY A 284 23.15 40.31 -22.00
N ARG A 285 22.57 40.63 -23.16
CA ARG A 285 21.83 41.88 -23.37
C ARG A 285 20.54 41.95 -22.54
N CYS A 286 19.82 40.85 -22.37
CA CYS A 286 18.64 40.80 -21.51
C CYS A 286 19.02 40.92 -20.03
N MET A 287 20.12 40.29 -19.60
CA MET A 287 20.61 40.37 -18.22
C MET A 287 20.93 41.81 -17.79
N VAL A 288 21.58 42.59 -18.67
CA VAL A 288 21.84 44.02 -18.43
C VAL A 288 20.55 44.83 -18.38
N LYS A 289 19.60 44.57 -19.29
CA LYS A 289 18.31 45.29 -19.34
C LYS A 289 17.38 44.97 -18.17
N CYS A 290 17.47 43.77 -17.61
CA CYS A 290 16.62 43.30 -16.51
C CYS A 290 17.28 43.50 -15.13
N GLY A 291 18.36 44.29 -15.04
CA GLY A 291 19.02 44.63 -13.76
C GLY A 291 19.63 43.42 -13.04
N GLY A 292 20.00 42.36 -13.76
CA GLY A 292 20.59 41.14 -13.20
C GLY A 292 19.59 40.14 -12.59
N SER A 293 18.28 40.41 -12.64
CA SER A 293 17.27 39.43 -12.22
C SER A 293 17.13 38.32 -13.26
N LEU A 294 17.38 37.08 -12.84
CA LEU A 294 17.34 35.93 -13.74
C LEU A 294 15.90 35.56 -14.13
N ASP A 295 14.95 35.64 -13.21
CA ASP A 295 13.52 35.40 -13.49
C ASP A 295 13.00 36.39 -14.55
N ALA A 296 13.35 37.68 -14.44
CA ALA A 296 12.96 38.68 -15.43
C ALA A 296 13.60 38.45 -16.81
N VAL A 297 14.76 37.75 -16.87
CA VAL A 297 15.37 37.32 -18.14
C VAL A 297 14.62 36.13 -18.73
N VAL A 298 14.24 35.13 -17.90
CA VAL A 298 13.41 33.99 -18.33
C VAL A 298 12.13 34.51 -18.98
N ASP A 299 11.40 35.39 -18.29
CA ASP A 299 10.11 35.90 -18.73
C ASP A 299 10.23 36.68 -20.05
N ARG A 300 11.27 37.50 -20.16
CA ARG A 300 11.51 38.31 -21.37
C ARG A 300 11.90 37.44 -22.57
N MET A 301 12.71 36.40 -22.37
CA MET A 301 13.08 35.47 -23.45
C MET A 301 11.87 34.62 -23.85
N ALA A 302 11.05 34.18 -22.90
CA ALA A 302 9.80 33.47 -23.17
C ALA A 302 8.83 34.31 -24.02
N GLN A 303 8.60 35.58 -23.64
CA GLN A 303 7.77 36.51 -24.41
C GLN A 303 8.31 36.75 -25.82
N ALA A 304 9.62 36.85 -25.99
CA ALA A 304 10.24 37.02 -27.31
C ALA A 304 10.04 35.78 -28.21
N CYS A 305 10.16 34.57 -27.65
CA CYS A 305 9.87 33.33 -28.37
C CYS A 305 8.38 33.26 -28.76
N GLU A 306 7.46 33.61 -27.86
CA GLU A 306 6.03 33.63 -28.13
C GLU A 306 5.68 34.64 -29.24
N GLN A 307 6.23 35.85 -29.19
CA GLN A 307 6.05 36.86 -30.24
C GLN A 307 6.56 36.40 -31.61
N ALA A 308 7.71 35.70 -31.65
CA ALA A 308 8.24 35.16 -32.90
C ALA A 308 7.35 34.03 -33.47
N LEU A 309 6.78 33.19 -32.61
CA LEU A 309 5.83 32.16 -33.06
C LEU A 309 4.52 32.77 -33.56
N VAL A 310 4.04 33.83 -32.90
CA VAL A 310 2.85 34.59 -33.34
C VAL A 310 3.09 35.28 -34.68
N SER A 311 4.28 35.85 -34.93
CA SER A 311 4.57 36.48 -36.22
C SER A 311 4.60 35.46 -37.38
N VAL A 312 5.14 34.26 -37.14
CA VAL A 312 5.11 33.18 -38.15
C VAL A 312 3.67 32.82 -38.51
N GLN A 313 2.76 32.73 -37.53
CA GLN A 313 1.34 32.47 -37.81
C GLN A 313 0.66 33.55 -38.66
N SER A 314 1.10 34.81 -38.57
CA SER A 314 0.52 35.91 -39.35
C SER A 314 1.09 36.03 -40.77
N ASP A 315 2.30 35.52 -41.04
CA ASP A 315 2.94 35.63 -42.35
C ASP A 315 2.40 34.59 -43.35
N ASP A 316 1.85 33.46 -42.88
CA ASP A 316 1.28 32.39 -43.71
C ASP A 316 -0.04 32.77 -44.43
N VAL A 317 -0.60 33.97 -44.19
CA VAL A 317 -1.87 34.39 -44.80
C VAL A 317 -1.67 35.37 -45.99
N ASN A 318 -0.48 35.93 -46.18
CA ASN A 318 -0.24 36.99 -47.19
C ASN A 318 0.68 36.58 -48.36
N GLY A 319 1.03 35.30 -48.49
CA GLY A 319 2.06 34.83 -49.44
C GLY A 319 1.66 33.71 -50.40
N MET A 320 0.37 33.37 -50.51
CA MET A 320 -0.13 32.38 -51.48
C MET A 320 -1.30 32.96 -52.29
N ASP A 321 -0.96 33.91 -53.17
CA ASP A 321 -1.70 34.23 -54.40
C ASP A 321 -0.69 34.58 -55.50
#